data_AF-A0A2G5TD22-F1
#
_entry.id   AF-A0A2G5TD22-F1
#
_cell.length_a   1.000
_cell.length_b   1.000
_cell.length_c   1.000
_cell.angle_alpha   90.00
_cell.angle_beta   90.00
_cell.angle_gamma   90.00
#
_symmetry.space_group_name_H-M   'P 1'
#
loop_
_entity.id
_entity.type
_entity.pdbx_description
1 polymer ?
#
loop_
_entity_poly.entity_id
_entity_poly.type
_entity_poly.pdbx_seq_one_letter_code
_entity_poly.pdbx_strand_id
1 'polypeptide(L)'
;MTIEIFPILKTPPKARTPKKYLSSNLAASSRLGNHLFELSALLSMSRKLNRMPTFFIQDEHHDQMIKDTDFLIPGLVDHFLIINQSLPISIIPTEFHMKCCIWDDPEKLMKIEDEYLHIQGTHFQNLKNESYISKDDPQDTILYSSSNCDVVLFTAPHSTFGWWLGYLSKGNQVYYTDIRVVADVSVPSLTLYPDDYYPPHWTPIKSDKFDNTTIIETLK
;
A
#
# COMPACT_ATOMS: atom_id res chain seq x y z
N MET A 1 -0.35 14.51 -39.41
CA MET A 1 0.68 13.49 -39.11
C MET A 1 1.23 13.86 -37.74
N THR A 2 0.95 13.00 -36.76
CA THR A 2 1.57 12.86 -35.42
C THR A 2 1.67 14.09 -34.52
N ILE A 3 0.79 14.12 -33.51
CA ILE A 3 0.97 14.87 -32.27
C ILE A 3 1.76 13.96 -31.32
N GLU A 4 3.02 14.29 -31.08
CA GLU A 4 3.77 13.80 -29.91
C GLU A 4 3.65 14.85 -28.81
N ILE A 5 3.02 14.53 -27.68
CA ILE A 5 3.29 15.18 -26.39
C ILE A 5 3.14 14.15 -25.28
N PHE A 6 4.27 13.61 -24.82
CA PHE A 6 4.41 12.85 -23.57
C PHE A 6 5.11 13.75 -22.53
N PRO A 7 4.48 14.09 -21.39
CA PRO A 7 5.20 14.42 -20.18
C PRO A 7 5.25 13.15 -19.33
N ILE A 8 6.20 12.26 -19.65
CA ILE A 8 6.49 11.09 -18.81
C ILE A 8 7.20 11.59 -17.55
N LEU A 9 6.61 11.38 -16.39
CA LEU A 9 7.37 11.19 -15.15
C LEU A 9 7.41 9.69 -14.88
N LYS A 10 8.62 9.14 -15.10
CA LYS A 10 9.08 7.75 -14.98
C LYS A 10 8.35 6.70 -15.84
N THR A 11 8.98 6.32 -16.95
CA THR A 11 8.69 5.04 -17.63
C THR A 11 9.47 3.90 -16.97
N PRO A 12 8.85 2.73 -16.73
CA PRO A 12 9.55 1.56 -16.23
C PRO A 12 10.63 1.08 -17.23
N PRO A 13 11.69 0.39 -16.75
CA PRO A 13 12.79 -0.03 -17.61
C PRO A 13 12.33 -1.14 -18.57
N LYS A 14 12.36 -0.82 -19.87
CA LYS A 14 12.47 -1.73 -21.03
C LYS A 14 11.74 -3.09 -20.90
N ALA A 15 10.42 -3.07 -20.80
CA ALA A 15 9.56 -4.23 -21.04
C ALA A 15 8.55 -3.89 -22.15
N ARG A 16 8.20 -4.88 -22.98
CA ARG A 16 7.19 -4.79 -24.08
C ARG A 16 6.08 -3.79 -23.72
N THR A 17 5.80 -2.83 -24.61
CA THR A 17 4.67 -1.91 -24.44
C THR A 17 3.41 -2.74 -24.13
N PRO A 18 2.86 -2.62 -22.92
CA PRO A 18 1.69 -3.37 -22.52
C PRO A 18 0.52 -2.97 -23.42
N LYS A 19 -0.22 -3.96 -23.94
CA LYS A 19 -1.34 -3.70 -24.86
C LYS A 19 -2.60 -3.18 -24.16
N LYS A 20 -2.63 -3.18 -22.83
CA LYS A 20 -3.80 -2.83 -22.00
C LYS A 20 -3.38 -2.22 -20.68
N TYR A 21 -4.19 -1.29 -20.17
CA TYR A 21 -3.94 -0.51 -18.96
C TYR A 21 -5.07 -0.74 -17.96
N LEU A 22 -4.73 -0.73 -16.67
CA LEU A 22 -5.68 -0.68 -15.56
C LEU A 22 -5.34 0.55 -14.72
N SER A 23 -6.31 1.43 -14.54
CA SER A 23 -6.17 2.62 -13.70
C SER A 23 -7.26 2.73 -12.66
N SER A 24 -6.96 3.40 -11.56
CA SER A 24 -7.92 3.75 -10.51
C SER A 24 -7.87 5.25 -10.28
N ASN A 25 -8.93 5.79 -9.68
CA ASN A 25 -8.93 7.14 -9.11
C ASN A 25 -7.81 7.35 -8.09
N LEU A 26 -7.47 6.30 -7.32
CA LEU A 26 -6.66 6.36 -6.11
C LEU A 26 -7.19 7.36 -5.06
N ALA A 27 -7.29 6.96 -3.80
CA ALA A 27 -7.60 7.91 -2.73
C ALA A 27 -6.35 8.69 -2.30
N ALA A 28 -5.76 9.47 -3.20
CA ALA A 28 -4.51 10.20 -2.95
C ALA A 28 -4.58 11.19 -1.78
N SER A 29 -5.78 11.70 -1.46
CA SER A 29 -6.03 12.57 -0.29
C SER A 29 -6.12 11.80 1.04
N SER A 30 -5.94 10.48 1.03
CA SER A 30 -5.99 9.65 2.22
C SER A 30 -4.67 9.67 3.00
N ARG A 31 -4.63 8.83 4.03
CA ARG A 31 -3.40 8.56 4.77
C ARG A 31 -2.57 7.51 4.03
N LEU A 32 -1.26 7.57 4.26
CA LEU A 32 -0.25 6.67 3.73
C LEU A 32 -0.62 5.18 3.74
N GLY A 33 -1.23 4.67 4.81
CA GLY A 33 -1.69 3.28 4.83
C GLY A 33 -2.61 2.94 3.65
N ASN A 34 -3.57 3.82 3.35
CA ASN A 34 -4.47 3.65 2.21
C ASN A 34 -3.71 3.73 0.89
N HIS A 35 -2.71 4.62 0.77
CA HIS A 35 -1.89 4.75 -0.44
C HIS A 35 -1.15 3.44 -0.73
N LEU A 36 -0.48 2.88 0.28
CA LEU A 36 0.25 1.62 0.16
C LEU A 36 -0.68 0.46 -0.21
N PHE A 37 -1.85 0.39 0.43
CA PHE A 37 -2.87 -0.62 0.10
C PHE A 37 -3.39 -0.46 -1.33
N GLU A 38 -3.74 0.75 -1.75
CA GLU A 38 -4.33 0.98 -3.06
C GLU A 38 -3.36 0.75 -4.21
N LEU A 39 -2.12 1.22 -4.05
CA LEU A 39 -1.05 0.94 -5.01
C LEU A 39 -0.78 -0.57 -5.07
N SER A 40 -0.63 -1.25 -3.93
CA SER A 40 -0.39 -2.70 -3.91
C SER A 40 -1.54 -3.50 -4.53
N ALA A 41 -2.79 -3.12 -4.25
CA ALA A 41 -3.98 -3.74 -4.81
C ALA A 41 -4.06 -3.51 -6.33
N LEU A 42 -3.87 -2.27 -6.79
CA LEU A 42 -3.87 -1.92 -8.20
C LEU A 42 -2.78 -2.66 -8.97
N LEU A 43 -1.57 -2.75 -8.41
CA LEU A 43 -0.46 -3.51 -8.99
C LEU A 43 -0.80 -5.01 -9.11
N SER A 44 -1.35 -5.60 -8.05
CA SER A 44 -1.73 -7.02 -8.01
C SER A 44 -2.86 -7.34 -8.98
N MET A 45 -3.91 -6.51 -9.02
CA MET A 45 -5.00 -6.63 -9.98
C MET A 45 -4.50 -6.48 -11.42
N SER A 46 -3.62 -5.51 -11.68
CA SER A 46 -3.03 -5.30 -13.00
C SER A 46 -2.26 -6.53 -13.48
N ARG A 47 -1.45 -7.15 -12.61
CA ARG A 47 -0.77 -8.42 -12.92
C ARG A 47 -1.75 -9.55 -13.22
N LYS A 48 -2.80 -9.72 -12.39
CA LYS A 48 -3.84 -10.75 -12.59
C LYS A 48 -4.61 -10.56 -13.90
N LEU A 49 -4.86 -9.32 -14.29
CA LEU A 49 -5.57 -8.96 -15.53
C LEU A 49 -4.64 -8.81 -16.75
N ASN A 50 -3.33 -9.00 -16.57
CA ASN A 50 -2.30 -8.78 -17.59
C ASN A 50 -2.38 -7.37 -18.23
N ARG A 51 -2.52 -6.36 -17.36
CA ARG A 51 -2.60 -4.94 -17.69
C ARG A 51 -1.45 -4.18 -17.03
N MET A 52 -1.09 -3.01 -17.58
CA MET A 52 -0.15 -2.09 -16.95
C MET A 52 -0.85 -1.27 -15.87
N PRO A 53 -0.39 -1.33 -14.61
CA PRO A 53 -0.93 -0.47 -13.56
C PRO A 53 -0.62 0.99 -13.90
N THR A 54 -1.65 1.83 -13.87
CA THR A 54 -1.59 3.22 -14.33
C THR A 54 -2.39 4.10 -13.38
N PHE A 55 -1.98 5.34 -13.14
CA PHE A 55 -2.86 6.32 -12.49
C PHE A 55 -2.59 7.72 -13.03
N PHE A 56 -3.58 8.59 -12.83
CA PHE A 56 -3.57 9.96 -13.34
C PHE A 56 -3.33 10.91 -12.18
N ILE A 57 -2.46 11.91 -12.35
CA ILE A 57 -2.26 12.98 -11.36
C ILE A 57 -3.43 13.95 -11.52
N GLN A 58 -4.29 14.02 -10.50
CA GLN A 58 -5.47 14.89 -10.52
C GLN A 58 -5.29 16.18 -9.70
N ASP A 59 -4.49 16.11 -8.63
CA ASP A 59 -4.30 17.19 -7.66
C ASP A 59 -2.94 17.06 -6.92
N GLU A 60 -2.66 18.00 -6.01
CA GLU A 60 -1.44 18.01 -5.18
C GLU A 60 -1.34 16.82 -4.21
N HIS A 61 -2.44 16.15 -3.90
CA HIS A 61 -2.43 14.99 -3.01
C HIS A 61 -1.71 13.80 -3.66
N HIS A 62 -1.73 13.69 -4.98
CA HIS A 62 -0.97 12.67 -5.72
C HIS A 62 0.54 12.87 -5.59
N ASP A 63 1.02 14.12 -5.61
CA ASP A 63 2.43 14.42 -5.43
C ASP A 63 2.91 14.00 -4.03
N GLN A 64 2.10 14.27 -3.00
CA GLN A 64 2.40 13.86 -1.63
C GLN A 64 2.35 12.33 -1.47
N MET A 65 1.31 11.68 -2.02
CA MET A 65 1.19 10.23 -2.05
C MET A 65 2.43 9.56 -2.66
N ILE A 66 2.93 10.07 -3.79
CA ILE A 66 4.13 9.54 -4.45
C ILE A 66 5.36 9.70 -3.56
N LYS A 67 5.57 10.89 -2.97
CA LYS A 67 6.72 11.17 -2.10
C LYS A 67 6.73 10.27 -0.86
N ASP A 68 5.60 10.15 -0.18
CA ASP A 68 5.50 9.35 1.05
C ASP A 68 5.66 7.86 0.74
N THR A 69 5.12 7.41 -0.39
CA THR A 69 5.28 6.03 -0.85
C THR A 69 6.73 5.72 -1.22
N ASP A 70 7.39 6.58 -1.99
CA ASP A 70 8.78 6.37 -2.42
C ASP A 70 9.76 6.45 -1.25
N PHE A 71 9.46 7.29 -0.25
CA PHE A 71 10.24 7.34 0.99
C PHE A 71 10.16 6.04 1.79
N LEU A 72 8.97 5.45 1.94
CA LEU A 72 8.77 4.24 2.75
C LEU A 72 9.01 2.92 2.01
N ILE A 73 8.60 2.83 0.75
CA ILE A 73 8.78 1.65 -0.10
C ILE A 73 9.39 2.10 -1.43
N PRO A 74 10.71 2.40 -1.44
CA PRO A 74 11.41 2.80 -2.65
C PRO A 74 11.18 1.79 -3.79
N GLY A 75 10.79 2.30 -4.95
CA GLY A 75 10.56 1.48 -6.15
C GLY A 75 9.15 0.90 -6.32
N LEU A 76 8.25 1.00 -5.33
CA LEU A 76 6.85 0.58 -5.52
C LEU A 76 6.19 1.37 -6.66
N VAL A 77 6.36 2.69 -6.64
CA VAL A 77 5.78 3.60 -7.64
C VAL A 77 6.41 3.40 -9.04
N ASP A 78 7.64 2.89 -9.11
CA ASP A 78 8.34 2.65 -10.39
C ASP A 78 7.68 1.54 -11.24
N HIS A 79 6.77 0.76 -10.65
CA HIS A 79 5.96 -0.22 -11.38
C HIS A 79 4.79 0.39 -12.17
N PHE A 80 4.45 1.66 -11.94
CA PHE A 80 3.26 2.31 -12.48
C PHE A 80 3.59 3.20 -13.67
N LEU A 81 2.66 3.26 -14.62
CA LEU A 81 2.61 4.36 -15.59
C LEU A 81 1.86 5.54 -14.96
N ILE A 82 2.56 6.65 -14.73
CA ILE A 82 1.97 7.86 -14.14
C ILE A 82 1.68 8.87 -15.25
N ILE A 83 0.43 9.30 -15.35
CA ILE A 83 -0.01 10.24 -16.39
C ILE A 83 -0.32 11.58 -15.73
N ASN A 84 0.45 12.61 -16.06
CA ASN A 84 0.25 13.96 -15.51
C ASN A 84 -0.82 14.76 -16.27
N GLN A 85 -2.01 14.19 -16.42
CA GLN A 85 -3.17 14.77 -17.09
C GLN A 85 -4.45 14.23 -16.45
N SER A 86 -5.57 14.95 -16.61
CA SER A 86 -6.88 14.43 -16.21
C SER A 86 -7.29 13.20 -17.05
N LEU A 87 -8.18 12.37 -16.51
CA LEU A 87 -8.74 11.22 -17.22
C LEU A 87 -9.39 11.68 -18.54
N PRO A 88 -8.98 11.15 -19.70
CA PRO A 88 -9.62 11.46 -20.98
C PRO A 88 -11.11 11.13 -20.99
N ILE A 89 -11.94 12.02 -21.57
CA ILE A 89 -13.41 11.88 -21.64
C ILE A 89 -13.83 10.59 -22.39
N SER A 90 -12.98 10.09 -23.28
CA SER A 90 -13.22 8.85 -24.02
C SER A 90 -13.13 7.58 -23.16
N ILE A 91 -12.53 7.66 -21.97
CA ILE A 91 -12.42 6.52 -21.05
C ILE A 91 -13.65 6.50 -20.16
N ILE A 92 -14.49 5.49 -20.33
CA ILE A 92 -15.70 5.30 -19.53
C ILE A 92 -15.29 4.64 -18.21
N PRO A 93 -15.53 5.29 -17.05
CA PRO A 93 -15.24 4.68 -15.76
C PRO A 93 -16.10 3.42 -15.54
N THR A 94 -15.45 2.35 -15.10
CA THR A 94 -16.09 1.10 -14.74
C THR A 94 -16.35 1.06 -13.24
N GLU A 95 -17.59 0.74 -12.87
CA GLU A 95 -17.95 0.51 -11.47
C GLU A 95 -17.25 -0.76 -10.94
N PHE A 96 -16.37 -0.56 -9.97
CA PHE A 96 -15.67 -1.62 -9.27
C PHE A 96 -15.39 -1.14 -7.86
N HIS A 97 -15.68 -1.97 -6.86
CA HIS A 97 -15.46 -1.65 -5.45
C HIS A 97 -16.10 -0.32 -5.02
N MET A 98 -17.34 -0.09 -5.44
CA MET A 98 -18.09 1.16 -5.19
C MET A 98 -18.59 1.31 -3.74
N LYS A 99 -18.56 0.23 -2.96
CA LYS A 99 -18.88 0.24 -1.53
C LYS A 99 -17.63 -0.14 -0.78
N CYS A 100 -17.23 0.70 0.18
CA CYS A 100 -16.14 0.33 1.07
C CYS A 100 -16.42 -1.03 1.69
N CYS A 101 -15.33 -1.74 2.00
CA CYS A 101 -15.35 -2.74 3.05
C CYS A 101 -16.08 -4.03 2.62
N ILE A 102 -16.31 -4.19 1.31
CA ILE A 102 -16.92 -5.35 0.68
C ILE A 102 -15.96 -5.85 -0.41
N TRP A 103 -15.60 -7.14 -0.35
CA TRP A 103 -14.82 -7.78 -1.41
C TRP A 103 -15.57 -7.71 -2.75
N ASP A 104 -14.86 -7.23 -3.76
CA ASP A 104 -15.33 -7.22 -5.14
C ASP A 104 -14.34 -8.00 -6.00
N ASP A 105 -14.78 -9.10 -6.60
CA ASP A 105 -13.88 -10.04 -7.27
C ASP A 105 -13.31 -9.41 -8.57
N PRO A 106 -11.99 -9.19 -8.68
CA PRO A 106 -11.38 -8.62 -9.88
C PRO A 106 -11.51 -9.53 -11.12
N GLU A 107 -11.83 -10.82 -10.99
CA GLU A 107 -12.02 -11.70 -12.15
C GLU A 107 -13.18 -11.26 -13.05
N LYS A 108 -14.17 -10.55 -12.51
CA LYS A 108 -15.25 -9.98 -13.33
C LYS A 108 -14.74 -8.98 -14.38
N LEU A 109 -13.58 -8.37 -14.12
CA LEU A 109 -12.93 -7.42 -15.02
C LEU A 109 -12.17 -8.12 -16.17
N MET A 110 -11.93 -9.43 -16.10
CA MET A 110 -11.25 -10.18 -17.18
C MET A 110 -12.05 -10.18 -18.49
N LYS A 111 -13.38 -10.08 -18.40
CA LYS A 111 -14.27 -10.03 -19.55
C LYS A 111 -14.24 -8.69 -20.29
N ILE A 112 -13.64 -7.66 -19.68
CA ILE A 112 -13.54 -6.33 -20.28
C ILE A 112 -12.31 -6.31 -21.18
N GLU A 113 -12.54 -6.23 -22.48
CA GLU A 113 -11.47 -6.28 -23.47
C GLU A 113 -10.84 -4.92 -23.80
N ASP A 114 -11.44 -3.82 -23.32
CA ASP A 114 -11.00 -2.45 -23.58
C ASP A 114 -9.51 -2.25 -23.28
N GLU A 115 -8.83 -1.49 -24.14
CA GLU A 115 -7.42 -1.15 -23.96
C GLU A 115 -7.21 -0.39 -22.64
N TYR A 116 -8.08 0.58 -22.36
CA TYR A 116 -8.04 1.39 -21.15
C TYR A 116 -9.20 1.01 -20.23
N LEU A 117 -8.87 0.39 -19.09
CA LEU A 117 -9.85 0.11 -18.04
C LEU A 117 -9.59 1.04 -16.86
N HIS A 118 -10.56 1.91 -16.55
CA HIS A 118 -10.48 2.81 -15.40
C HIS A 118 -11.54 2.42 -14.37
N ILE A 119 -11.12 2.02 -13.17
CA ILE A 119 -11.99 1.59 -12.07
C ILE A 119 -12.23 2.74 -11.08
N GLN A 120 -13.49 2.94 -10.69
CA GLN A 120 -13.88 4.08 -9.85
C GLN A 120 -13.63 3.90 -8.35
N GLY A 121 -13.67 2.67 -7.85
CA GLY A 121 -13.54 2.39 -6.42
C GLY A 121 -12.21 2.85 -5.84
N THR A 122 -12.24 3.16 -4.55
CA THR A 122 -11.11 3.60 -3.75
C THR A 122 -10.94 2.71 -2.51
N HIS A 123 -9.82 2.88 -1.82
CA HIS A 123 -9.39 2.17 -0.62
C HIS A 123 -9.08 0.69 -0.83
N PHE A 124 -9.85 -0.03 -1.66
CA PHE A 124 -9.71 -1.48 -1.88
C PHE A 124 -9.59 -2.28 -0.56
N GLN A 125 -10.12 -1.69 0.52
CA GLN A 125 -10.04 -2.21 1.88
C GLN A 125 -11.14 -3.24 2.07
N ASN A 126 -10.75 -4.44 2.49
CA ASN A 126 -11.69 -5.41 3.00
C ASN A 126 -11.70 -5.35 4.54
N LEU A 127 -12.83 -4.98 5.14
CA LEU A 127 -13.10 -5.11 6.57
C LEU A 127 -13.99 -6.32 6.91
N LYS A 128 -14.35 -7.15 5.91
CA LYS A 128 -14.98 -8.44 6.13
C LYS A 128 -13.98 -9.56 5.87
N ASN A 129 -13.30 -9.92 6.96
CA ASN A 129 -12.45 -11.09 7.13
C ASN A 129 -11.31 -11.17 6.11
N GLU A 130 -10.14 -10.70 6.57
CA GLU A 130 -8.81 -11.04 6.05
C GLU A 130 -8.60 -10.76 4.55
N SER A 131 -8.07 -9.57 4.23
CA SER A 131 -7.50 -9.31 2.91
C SER A 131 -6.01 -9.62 2.93
N TYR A 132 -5.58 -10.40 1.94
CA TYR A 132 -4.23 -10.91 1.80
C TYR A 132 -3.64 -10.41 0.48
N ILE A 133 -2.47 -9.76 0.51
CA ILE A 133 -1.68 -9.47 -0.72
C ILE A 133 -1.06 -10.78 -1.26
N SER A 134 -0.70 -11.69 -0.35
CA SER A 134 -0.38 -13.09 -0.60
C SER A 134 -1.06 -13.94 0.46
N LYS A 135 -1.66 -15.07 0.06
CA LYS A 135 -2.36 -15.98 0.97
C LYS A 135 -1.43 -17.13 1.31
N ASP A 136 -0.52 -16.86 2.23
CA ASP A 136 0.47 -17.80 2.71
C ASP A 136 0.02 -18.28 4.09
N ASP A 137 0.39 -19.50 4.49
CA ASP A 137 0.18 -19.89 5.90
C ASP A 137 0.95 -18.91 6.81
N PRO A 138 0.47 -18.58 8.02
CA PRO A 138 1.25 -17.79 8.97
C PRO A 138 2.68 -18.30 9.16
N GLN A 139 2.89 -19.63 9.10
CA GLN A 139 4.21 -20.25 9.16
C GLN A 139 5.05 -19.93 7.92
N ASP A 140 4.45 -20.00 6.73
CA ASP A 140 5.10 -19.64 5.47
C ASP A 140 5.45 -18.15 5.44
N THR A 141 4.61 -17.29 5.99
CA THR A 141 4.86 -15.84 6.07
C THR A 141 6.04 -15.54 7.00
N ILE A 142 6.11 -16.21 8.15
CA ILE A 142 7.24 -16.11 9.07
C ILE A 142 8.52 -16.63 8.41
N LEU A 143 8.46 -17.80 7.75
CA LEU A 143 9.60 -18.37 7.03
C LEU A 143 10.06 -17.45 5.89
N TYR A 144 9.12 -16.91 5.13
CA TYR A 144 9.40 -15.95 4.07
C TYR A 144 10.08 -14.70 4.62
N SER A 145 9.55 -14.11 5.69
CA SER A 145 10.14 -12.95 6.35
C SER A 145 11.59 -13.21 6.76
N SER A 146 11.87 -14.41 7.28
CA SER A 146 13.21 -14.79 7.73
C SER A 146 14.27 -14.86 6.63
N SER A 147 13.84 -15.04 5.39
CA SER A 147 14.75 -15.16 4.25
C SER A 147 14.70 -13.97 3.30
N ASN A 148 13.65 -13.12 3.37
CA ASN A 148 13.38 -12.13 2.33
C ASN A 148 13.18 -10.71 2.85
N CYS A 149 12.74 -10.51 4.10
CA CYS A 149 12.40 -9.18 4.60
C CYS A 149 13.58 -8.51 5.31
N ASP A 150 14.16 -7.48 4.69
CA ASP A 150 15.16 -6.62 5.34
C ASP A 150 14.54 -5.70 6.39
N VAL A 151 13.31 -5.25 6.15
CA VAL A 151 12.58 -4.32 7.01
C VAL A 151 11.16 -4.84 7.24
N VAL A 152 10.65 -4.73 8.47
CA VAL A 152 9.28 -5.07 8.82
C VAL A 152 8.58 -3.88 9.48
N LEU A 153 7.35 -3.61 9.06
CA LEU A 153 6.43 -2.68 9.71
C LEU A 153 5.22 -3.44 10.21
N PHE A 154 4.89 -3.31 11.50
CA PHE A 154 3.59 -3.77 12.00
C PHE A 154 2.89 -2.66 12.80
N THR A 155 1.61 -2.46 12.49
CA THR A 155 0.83 -1.33 13.03
C THR A 155 -0.10 -1.73 14.17
N ALA A 156 -0.22 -3.03 14.44
CA ALA A 156 -0.92 -3.59 15.59
C ALA A 156 0.09 -3.88 16.71
N PRO A 157 0.29 -2.96 17.68
CA PRO A 157 1.37 -3.05 18.67
C PRO A 157 1.35 -4.36 19.48
N HIS A 158 0.15 -4.80 19.89
CA HIS A 158 -0.02 -6.01 20.69
C HIS A 158 -0.13 -7.29 19.84
N SER A 159 0.29 -7.26 18.57
CA SER A 159 0.22 -8.42 17.67
C SER A 159 1.35 -9.39 17.93
N THR A 160 1.05 -10.55 18.52
CA THR A 160 2.00 -11.67 18.65
C THR A 160 2.56 -12.08 17.29
N PHE A 161 1.73 -12.12 16.25
CA PHE A 161 2.17 -12.46 14.89
C PHE A 161 3.14 -11.41 14.33
N GLY A 162 2.79 -10.12 14.44
CA GLY A 162 3.65 -9.03 13.98
C GLY A 162 5.00 -9.00 14.71
N TRP A 163 4.99 -9.28 16.01
CA TRP A 163 6.20 -9.41 16.83
C TRP A 163 7.11 -10.52 16.31
N TRP A 164 6.60 -11.75 16.15
CA TRP A 164 7.42 -12.86 15.64
C TRP A 164 7.86 -12.65 14.19
N LEU A 165 7.03 -12.01 13.38
CA LEU A 165 7.35 -11.66 12.00
C LEU A 165 8.55 -10.70 11.90
N GLY A 166 8.59 -9.69 12.77
CA GLY A 166 9.72 -8.75 12.87
C GLY A 166 10.97 -9.40 13.46
N TYR A 167 10.82 -10.18 14.53
CA TYR A 167 11.91 -10.85 15.23
C TYR A 167 12.66 -11.86 14.36
N LEU A 168 11.93 -12.61 13.56
CA LEU A 168 12.51 -13.61 12.68
C LEU A 168 12.93 -13.05 11.33
N SER A 169 12.64 -11.77 11.02
CA SER A 169 12.96 -11.17 9.72
C SER A 169 14.46 -11.16 9.42
N LYS A 170 14.82 -11.35 8.15
CA LYS A 170 16.21 -11.40 7.67
C LYS A 170 17.05 -10.21 8.16
N GLY A 171 16.51 -9.00 8.02
CA GLY A 171 17.23 -7.78 8.38
C GLY A 171 17.08 -7.37 9.85
N ASN A 172 16.07 -7.88 10.56
CA ASN A 172 15.77 -7.51 11.96
C ASN A 172 15.70 -5.98 12.19
N GLN A 173 15.38 -5.23 11.14
CA GLN A 173 15.08 -3.80 11.19
C GLN A 173 13.57 -3.65 11.23
N VAL A 174 13.06 -3.23 12.39
CA VAL A 174 11.63 -3.32 12.67
C VAL A 174 11.10 -1.97 13.14
N TYR A 175 10.05 -1.51 12.47
CA TYR A 175 9.27 -0.35 12.85
C TYR A 175 7.92 -0.80 13.38
N TYR A 176 7.48 -0.24 14.50
CA TYR A 176 6.23 -0.65 15.13
C TYR A 176 5.48 0.52 15.75
N THR A 177 4.15 0.52 15.62
CA THR A 177 3.32 1.51 16.35
C THR A 177 3.60 1.39 17.84
N ASP A 178 3.99 2.48 18.50
CA ASP A 178 4.30 2.45 19.92
C ASP A 178 3.06 2.10 20.76
N ILE A 179 3.14 1.03 21.56
CA ILE A 179 2.03 0.61 22.41
C ILE A 179 1.63 1.68 23.44
N ARG A 180 2.57 2.56 23.80
CA ARG A 180 2.35 3.67 24.75
C ARG A 180 1.46 4.78 24.18
N VAL A 181 1.32 4.86 22.85
CA VAL A 181 0.50 5.89 22.18
C VAL A 181 -0.86 5.37 21.72
N VAL A 182 -1.09 4.06 21.80
CA VAL A 182 -2.41 3.47 21.59
C VAL A 182 -3.08 3.29 22.95
N ALA A 183 -4.38 3.51 23.05
CA ALA A 183 -5.15 3.31 24.27
C ALA A 183 -5.37 1.81 24.56
N ASP A 184 -4.30 1.01 24.59
CA ASP A 184 -4.33 -0.41 24.88
C ASP A 184 -4.52 -0.63 26.39
N VAL A 185 -5.47 -1.50 26.75
CA VAL A 185 -5.86 -1.76 28.14
C VAL A 185 -4.79 -2.51 28.93
N SER A 186 -3.87 -3.20 28.27
CA SER A 186 -2.82 -4.03 28.89
C SER A 186 -1.71 -3.22 29.59
N VAL A 187 -1.51 -1.98 29.14
CA VAL A 187 -0.54 -1.03 29.70
C VAL A 187 -1.02 -0.49 31.06
N PRO A 188 -2.22 0.13 31.19
CA PRO A 188 -2.70 0.61 32.48
C PRO A 188 -3.05 -0.53 33.46
N SER A 189 -3.32 -1.75 32.98
CA SER A 189 -3.52 -2.91 33.86
C SER A 189 -2.24 -3.54 34.40
N LEU A 190 -1.06 -2.99 34.06
CA LEU A 190 0.26 -3.50 34.45
C LEU A 190 0.53 -4.96 34.04
N THR A 191 -0.21 -5.45 33.06
CA THR A 191 -0.04 -6.80 32.50
C THR A 191 1.02 -6.85 31.39
N LEU A 192 1.42 -5.68 30.89
CA LEU A 192 2.43 -5.49 29.88
C LEU A 192 3.32 -4.30 30.28
N TYR A 193 4.63 -4.52 30.32
CA TYR A 193 5.63 -3.46 30.53
C TYR A 193 6.18 -3.04 29.16
N PRO A 194 5.83 -1.86 28.64
CA PRO A 194 6.19 -1.47 27.28
C PRO A 194 7.70 -1.49 27.00
N ASP A 195 8.50 -1.15 28.01
CA ASP A 195 9.95 -1.08 27.91
C ASP A 195 10.64 -2.45 27.86
N ASP A 196 9.93 -3.52 28.24
CA ASP A 196 10.41 -4.93 28.19
C ASP A 196 9.72 -5.73 27.07
N TYR A 197 8.73 -5.14 26.39
CA TYR A 197 7.93 -5.88 25.42
C TYR A 197 8.57 -5.98 24.03
N TYR A 198 9.42 -5.01 23.64
CA TYR A 198 10.08 -4.99 22.33
C TYR A 198 11.61 -4.98 22.45
N PRO A 199 12.35 -5.59 21.50
CA PRO A 199 13.80 -5.49 21.45
C PRO A 199 14.33 -4.04 21.44
N PRO A 200 15.44 -3.76 22.14
CA PRO A 200 15.94 -2.40 22.33
C PRO A 200 16.45 -1.75 21.05
N HIS A 201 16.75 -2.52 19.99
CA HIS A 201 17.18 -1.97 18.69
C HIS A 201 16.02 -1.70 17.72
N TRP A 202 14.79 -2.11 18.04
CA TRP A 202 13.63 -1.82 17.18
C TRP A 202 13.16 -0.38 17.31
N THR A 203 12.59 0.19 16.27
CA THR A 203 12.22 1.61 16.23
C THR A 203 10.71 1.79 16.46
N PRO A 204 10.28 2.32 17.61
CA PRO A 204 8.88 2.68 17.83
C PRO A 204 8.52 3.90 16.97
N ILE A 205 7.31 3.91 16.41
CA ILE A 205 6.78 5.02 15.63
C ILE A 205 5.42 5.47 16.19
N LYS A 206 5.09 6.74 15.97
CA LYS A 206 3.78 7.33 16.29
C LYS A 206 3.40 8.35 15.22
N SER A 207 2.11 8.68 15.17
CA SER A 207 1.67 9.87 14.46
C SER A 207 2.16 11.13 15.20
N ASP A 208 2.65 12.10 14.45
CA ASP A 208 3.06 13.40 14.97
C ASP A 208 1.84 14.14 15.53
N LYS A 209 2.05 14.83 16.64
CA LYS A 209 0.98 15.52 17.37
C LYS A 209 0.50 16.78 16.63
N PHE A 210 1.32 17.34 15.75
CA PHE A 210 1.02 18.61 15.09
C PHE A 210 0.04 18.45 13.92
N ASP A 211 0.17 17.38 13.15
CA ASP A 211 -0.66 17.15 11.96
C ASP A 211 -1.45 15.82 11.97
N ASN A 212 -1.11 14.88 12.88
CA ASN A 212 -1.62 13.50 12.92
C ASN A 212 -1.43 12.71 11.60
N THR A 213 -0.56 13.18 10.70
CA THR A 213 -0.31 12.62 9.38
C THR A 213 1.14 12.22 9.19
N THR A 214 2.07 12.94 9.80
CA THR A 214 3.49 12.58 9.77
C THR A 214 3.75 11.42 10.73
N ILE A 215 4.46 10.39 10.28
CA ILE A 215 4.94 9.32 11.15
C ILE A 215 6.34 9.69 11.64
N ILE A 216 6.50 9.78 12.95
CA ILE A 216 7.77 10.10 13.59
C ILE A 216 8.19 8.98 14.53
N GLU A 217 9.50 8.84 14.74
CA GLU A 217 10.04 7.95 15.77
C GLU A 217 9.58 8.41 17.16
N THR A 218 9.20 7.46 18.01
CA THR A 218 8.96 7.74 19.41
C THR A 218 10.28 7.68 20.16
N LEU A 219 10.57 8.71 20.96
CA LEU A 219 11.70 8.68 21.88
C LEU A 219 11.53 7.49 22.84
N LYS A 220 12.57 6.66 22.96
CA LYS A 220 12.57 5.52 23.88
C LYS A 220 12.64 5.97 25.31
#